data_AF-A0A4Q9DVD8-F1
#
_entry.id   AF-A0A4Q9DVD8-F1
#
_cell.length_a   1.000
_cell.length_b   1.000
_cell.length_c   1.000
_cell.angle_alpha   90.00
_cell.angle_beta   90.00
_cell.angle_gamma   90.00
#
_symmetry.space_group_name_H-M   'P 1'
#
loop_
_entity.id
_entity.type
_entity.pdbx_description
1 polymer ?
#
loop_
_entity_poly.entity_id
_entity_poly.type
_entity_poly.pdbx_seq_one_letter_code
_entity_poly.pdbx_strand_id
1 'polypeptide(L)'
;MSWSKLKQQLESFLSPTLQGKVEYRATGYRYLPDKAGICYIAVDKKNILNMSDATTLIKWYQSEQEIKNDSGIDIPISREQIEVVRSNMEGKIPEDRLIVIARSRAISELAKELLAAQSSLSKSDFMVAATKFLSSSIEESIESKDMLLNILALMDRRVGKKRMLNMSDKIKLKHPAVQYFFELRLGTF
;
A
#
# COMPACT_ATOMS: atom_id res chain seq x y z
N MET A 1 -1.63 9.77 -23.34
CA MET A 1 -3.01 10.21 -23.04
C MET A 1 -2.96 11.57 -22.34
N SER A 2 -3.92 12.48 -22.54
CA SER A 2 -3.98 13.74 -21.77
C SER A 2 -4.43 13.48 -20.33
N TRP A 3 -4.02 14.34 -19.39
CA TRP A 3 -4.40 14.21 -17.97
C TRP A 3 -5.92 14.17 -17.76
N SER A 4 -6.66 15.08 -18.41
CA SER A 4 -8.12 15.15 -18.28
C SER A 4 -8.81 13.86 -18.71
N LYS A 5 -8.33 13.21 -19.78
CA LYS A 5 -8.89 11.93 -20.26
C LYS A 5 -8.54 10.79 -19.30
N LEU A 6 -7.29 10.75 -18.80
CA LEU A 6 -6.87 9.77 -17.81
C LEU A 6 -7.72 9.87 -16.54
N LYS A 7 -7.87 11.09 -16.03
CA LYS A 7 -8.65 11.39 -14.83
C LYS A 7 -10.10 10.94 -15.00
N GLN A 8 -10.75 11.32 -16.10
CA GLN A 8 -12.13 10.92 -16.37
C GLN A 8 -12.29 9.39 -16.41
N GLN A 9 -11.34 8.67 -17.00
CA GLN A 9 -11.35 7.21 -16.99
C GLN A 9 -11.20 6.65 -15.57
N LEU A 10 -10.20 7.10 -14.80
CA LEU A 10 -10.00 6.65 -13.42
C LEU A 10 -11.23 6.90 -12.54
N GLU A 11 -11.84 8.08 -12.63
CA GLU A 11 -13.04 8.43 -11.86
C GLU A 11 -14.24 7.56 -12.25
N SER A 12 -14.34 7.13 -13.50
CA SER A 12 -15.39 6.21 -13.94
C SER A 12 -15.27 4.80 -13.34
N PHE A 13 -14.07 4.41 -12.90
CA PHE A 13 -13.81 3.15 -12.22
C PHE A 13 -13.98 3.22 -10.70
N LEU A 14 -14.11 4.40 -10.10
CA LEU A 14 -14.34 4.53 -8.66
C LEU A 14 -15.66 3.84 -8.26
N SER A 15 -15.64 3.17 -7.12
CA SER A 15 -16.86 2.70 -6.45
C SER A 15 -17.90 3.84 -6.36
N PRO A 16 -19.20 3.57 -6.58
CA PRO A 16 -20.26 4.57 -6.42
C PRO A 16 -20.19 5.33 -5.09
N THR A 17 -19.75 4.66 -4.03
CA THR A 17 -19.63 5.24 -2.68
C THR A 17 -18.44 6.19 -2.48
N LEU A 18 -17.46 6.14 -3.37
CA LEU A 18 -16.27 6.99 -3.37
C LEU A 18 -16.38 8.14 -4.37
N GLN A 19 -17.34 8.09 -5.30
CA GLN A 19 -17.59 9.18 -6.24
C GLN A 19 -17.97 10.45 -5.48
N GLY A 20 -17.28 11.55 -5.78
CA GLY A 20 -17.44 12.83 -5.09
C GLY A 20 -16.70 12.94 -3.74
N LYS A 21 -16.22 11.83 -3.17
CA LYS A 21 -15.35 11.83 -1.97
C LYS A 21 -13.87 11.76 -2.36
N VAL A 22 -13.55 10.87 -3.30
CA VAL A 22 -12.19 10.66 -3.81
C VAL A 22 -12.01 11.43 -5.10
N GLU A 23 -10.91 12.17 -5.20
CA GLU A 23 -10.54 12.94 -6.39
C GLU A 23 -9.07 12.71 -6.76
N TYR A 24 -8.79 12.63 -8.06
CA TYR A 24 -7.43 12.63 -8.57
C TYR A 24 -7.01 14.06 -8.98
N ARG A 25 -5.89 14.53 -8.44
CA ARG A 25 -5.37 15.89 -8.65
C ARG A 25 -3.93 15.84 -9.17
N ALA A 26 -3.62 16.67 -10.16
CA ALA A 26 -2.25 16.87 -10.64
C ALA A 26 -1.74 18.23 -10.16
N THR A 27 -0.53 18.29 -9.58
CA THR A 27 0.05 19.57 -9.09
C THR A 27 1.24 20.07 -9.91
N GLY A 28 1.55 19.45 -11.04
CA GLY A 28 2.64 19.88 -11.91
C GLY A 28 2.15 20.24 -13.31
N TYR A 29 2.06 21.54 -13.62
CA TYR A 29 2.22 21.94 -15.02
C TYR A 29 3.63 21.54 -15.48
N ARG A 30 3.69 21.02 -16.70
CA ARG A 30 4.79 20.29 -17.35
C ARG A 30 6.05 21.14 -17.66
N TYR A 31 6.32 22.19 -16.88
CA TYR A 31 7.39 23.17 -17.14
C TYR A 31 8.66 22.95 -16.32
N LEU A 32 8.66 22.00 -15.38
CA LEU A 32 9.87 21.65 -14.60
C LEU A 32 10.13 20.14 -14.71
N PRO A 33 11.30 19.72 -15.22
CA PRO A 33 11.69 18.30 -15.34
C PRO A 33 11.62 17.55 -14.01
N ASP A 34 11.92 18.24 -12.90
CA ASP A 34 11.97 17.66 -11.56
C ASP A 34 10.62 17.63 -10.81
N LYS A 35 9.51 18.07 -11.46
CA LYS A 35 8.15 18.01 -10.88
C LYS A 35 7.19 17.12 -11.68
N ALA A 36 7.71 16.31 -12.59
CA ALA A 36 6.91 15.37 -13.35
C ALA A 36 6.29 14.30 -12.42
N GLY A 37 4.98 14.06 -12.53
CA GLY A 37 4.35 12.87 -11.95
C GLY A 37 3.71 13.02 -10.57
N ILE A 38 3.81 14.17 -9.90
CA ILE A 38 3.14 14.38 -8.61
C ILE A 38 1.63 14.56 -8.85
N CYS A 39 0.89 13.45 -8.76
CA CYS A 39 -0.55 13.46 -8.57
C CYS A 39 -0.88 12.98 -7.18
N TYR A 40 -1.75 13.74 -6.52
CA TYR A 40 -2.27 13.40 -5.21
C TYR A 40 -3.65 12.76 -5.36
N ILE A 41 -3.89 11.74 -4.54
CA ILE A 41 -5.23 11.25 -4.26
C ILE A 41 -5.76 12.09 -3.10
N ALA A 42 -6.85 12.80 -3.34
CA ALA A 42 -7.55 13.56 -2.33
C ALA A 42 -8.79 12.80 -1.86
N VAL A 43 -9.05 12.84 -0.55
CA VAL A 43 -10.27 12.32 0.07
C VAL A 43 -10.90 13.46 0.86
N ASP A 44 -12.18 13.73 0.64
CA ASP A 44 -12.92 14.85 1.26
C ASP A 44 -12.17 16.19 1.10
N LYS A 45 -11.67 16.41 -0.12
CA LYS A 45 -10.89 17.59 -0.55
C LYS A 45 -9.51 17.77 0.10
N LYS A 46 -9.09 16.87 0.99
CA LYS A 46 -7.75 16.86 1.60
C LYS A 46 -6.83 15.92 0.84
N ASN A 47 -5.61 16.33 0.55
CA ASN A 47 -4.63 15.46 -0.09
C ASN A 47 -4.15 14.42 0.94
N ILE A 48 -4.38 13.14 0.68
CA ILE A 48 -4.07 12.07 1.63
C ILE A 48 -2.78 11.35 1.29
N LEU A 49 -2.50 11.12 0.00
CA LEU A 49 -1.28 10.44 -0.42
C LEU A 49 -0.11 11.43 -0.55
N ASN A 50 0.24 12.10 0.55
CA ASN A 50 1.42 12.98 0.63
C ASN A 50 2.30 12.53 1.81
N MET A 51 3.55 12.16 1.51
CA MET A 51 4.49 11.64 2.53
C MET A 51 4.97 12.69 3.52
N SER A 52 4.90 13.98 3.17
CA SER A 52 5.39 15.08 4.02
C SER A 52 4.29 15.75 4.83
N ASP A 53 3.06 15.27 4.74
CA ASP A 53 1.90 15.92 5.36
C ASP A 53 1.47 15.20 6.66
N ALA A 54 1.83 15.80 7.79
CA ALA A 54 1.49 15.33 9.13
C ALA A 54 -0.02 15.42 9.44
N THR A 55 -0.82 16.09 8.59
CA THR A 55 -2.27 16.16 8.76
C THR A 55 -3.00 14.92 8.19
N THR A 56 -2.26 14.05 7.49
CA THR A 56 -2.81 12.82 6.94
C THR A 56 -2.87 11.73 8.01
N LEU A 57 -3.90 10.88 7.95
CA LEU A 57 -4.08 9.74 8.86
C LEU A 57 -3.14 8.56 8.50
N ILE A 58 -2.25 8.74 7.52
CA ILE A 58 -1.33 7.71 7.05
C ILE A 58 0.00 7.85 7.78
N LYS A 59 0.40 6.78 8.46
CA LYS A 59 1.75 6.67 9.04
C LYS A 59 2.77 6.41 7.94
N TRP A 60 3.81 7.23 7.89
CA TRP A 60 4.97 7.04 7.02
C TRP A 60 6.19 6.75 7.88
N TYR A 61 6.93 5.70 7.55
CA TYR A 61 8.13 5.32 8.31
C TYR A 61 9.37 6.00 7.77
N GLN A 62 10.28 6.40 8.66
CA GLN A 62 11.59 6.96 8.34
C GLN A 62 12.69 5.91 8.40
N SER A 63 12.52 4.86 9.20
CA SER A 63 13.54 3.82 9.38
C SER A 63 12.94 2.44 9.65
N GLU A 64 13.72 1.38 9.44
CA GLU A 64 13.31 0.02 9.78
C GLU A 64 13.06 -0.14 11.29
N GLN A 65 13.73 0.65 12.13
CA GLN A 65 13.58 0.57 13.58
C GLN A 65 12.20 1.05 14.04
N GLU A 66 11.65 2.07 13.39
CA GLU A 66 10.27 2.51 13.67
C GLU A 66 9.24 1.42 13.36
N ILE A 67 9.47 0.67 12.27
CA ILE A 67 8.61 -0.46 11.88
C ILE A 67 8.78 -1.61 12.88
N LYS A 68 10.02 -1.93 13.27
CA LYS A 68 10.32 -3.00 14.24
C LYS A 68 9.72 -2.75 15.62
N ASN A 69 9.60 -1.49 16.01
CA ASN A 69 9.04 -1.07 17.28
C ASN A 69 7.54 -0.75 17.20
N ASP A 70 6.91 -0.92 16.04
CA ASP A 70 5.49 -0.64 15.87
C ASP A 70 4.63 -1.75 16.49
N SER A 71 3.95 -1.43 17.60
CA SER A 71 3.04 -2.36 18.28
C SER A 71 1.81 -2.74 17.46
N GLY A 72 1.49 -1.99 16.39
CA GLY A 72 0.39 -2.29 15.48
C GLY A 72 0.73 -3.36 14.44
N ILE A 73 2.01 -3.71 14.27
CA ILE A 73 2.45 -4.74 13.32
C ILE A 73 2.53 -6.07 14.04
N ASP A 74 1.50 -6.90 13.85
CA ASP A 74 1.50 -8.29 14.30
C ASP A 74 1.65 -9.23 13.10
N ILE A 75 2.76 -9.99 13.10
CA ILE A 75 3.05 -10.96 12.04
C ILE A 75 2.80 -12.35 12.62
N PRO A 76 1.76 -13.08 12.13
CA PRO A 76 1.55 -14.45 12.52
C PRO A 76 2.72 -15.30 12.00
N ILE A 77 3.40 -16.01 12.92
CA ILE A 77 4.54 -16.86 12.56
C ILE A 77 4.06 -18.26 12.22
N SER A 78 4.37 -18.72 11.01
CA SER A 78 4.04 -20.08 10.57
C SER A 78 5.07 -21.09 11.08
N ARG A 79 4.67 -22.36 11.18
CA ARG A 79 5.59 -23.46 11.56
C ARG A 79 6.77 -23.58 10.60
N GLU A 80 6.56 -23.32 9.32
CA GLU A 80 7.59 -23.31 8.28
C GLU A 80 8.68 -22.26 8.58
N GLN A 81 8.29 -21.06 9.04
CA GLN A 81 9.25 -20.02 9.40
C GLN A 81 10.10 -20.41 10.62
N ILE A 82 9.52 -21.15 11.58
CA ILE A 82 10.23 -21.68 12.75
C ILE A 82 11.21 -22.77 12.31
N GLU A 83 10.80 -23.66 11.41
CA GLU A 83 11.64 -24.73 10.86
C GLU A 83 12.82 -24.19 10.05
N VAL A 84 12.63 -23.15 9.24
CA VAL A 84 13.73 -22.48 8.54
C VAL A 84 14.76 -21.93 9.53
N VAL A 85 14.32 -21.35 10.64
CA VAL A 85 15.21 -20.84 11.69
C VAL A 85 15.93 -21.98 12.41
N ARG A 86 15.23 -23.09 12.67
CA ARG A 86 15.80 -24.29 13.30
C ARG A 86 16.88 -24.94 12.42
N SER A 87 16.65 -25.06 11.11
CA SER A 87 17.60 -25.66 10.18
C SER A 87 18.86 -24.82 9.97
N ASN A 88 18.76 -23.49 10.12
CA ASN A 88 19.90 -22.58 9.99
C ASN A 88 20.74 -22.48 11.28
N MET A 89 20.28 -23.03 12.41
CA MET A 89 20.99 -22.98 13.68
C MET A 89 21.29 -24.39 14.20
N GLU A 90 22.58 -24.73 14.23
CA GLU A 90 23.05 -25.97 14.85
C GLU A 90 22.92 -25.88 16.39
N GLY A 91 21.87 -26.48 16.96
CA GLY A 91 21.75 -26.60 18.41
C GLY A 91 20.32 -26.84 18.94
N LYS A 92 20.22 -27.30 20.19
CA LYS A 92 18.96 -27.43 20.93
C LYS A 92 18.52 -26.06 21.45
N ILE A 93 18.02 -25.21 20.57
CA ILE A 93 17.44 -23.92 20.94
C ILE A 93 16.00 -24.15 21.45
N PRO A 94 15.61 -23.58 22.61
CA PRO A 94 14.23 -23.63 23.08
C PRO A 94 13.25 -23.06 22.04
N GLU A 95 12.08 -23.68 21.92
CA GLU A 95 11.08 -23.31 20.91
C GLU A 95 10.64 -21.84 21.00
N ASP A 96 10.52 -21.31 22.22
CA ASP A 96 10.21 -19.89 22.47
C ASP A 96 11.24 -18.94 21.83
N ARG A 97 12.52 -19.31 21.85
CA ARG A 97 13.57 -18.50 21.21
C ARG A 97 13.53 -18.59 19.69
N LEU A 98 13.16 -19.74 19.13
CA LEU A 98 12.99 -19.90 17.69
C LEU A 98 11.86 -19.00 17.16
N ILE A 99 10.75 -18.91 17.90
CA ILE A 99 9.62 -18.03 17.55
C ILE A 99 10.06 -16.56 17.54
N VAL A 100 10.79 -16.11 18.56
CA VAL A 100 11.29 -14.72 18.64
C VAL A 100 12.23 -14.41 17.47
N ILE A 101 13.12 -15.34 17.12
CA ILE A 101 14.08 -15.15 16.02
C ILE A 101 13.34 -15.15 14.67
N ALA A 102 12.39 -16.07 14.46
CA ALA A 102 11.55 -16.10 13.26
C ALA A 102 10.76 -14.80 13.10
N ARG A 103 10.16 -14.30 14.20
CA ARG A 103 9.45 -13.02 14.21
C ARG A 103 10.35 -11.84 13.88
N SER A 104 11.50 -11.74 14.53
CA SER A 104 12.47 -10.67 14.28
C SER A 104 12.93 -10.64 12.82
N ARG A 105 13.17 -11.82 12.22
CA ARG A 105 13.51 -11.95 10.80
C ARG A 105 12.35 -11.52 9.90
N ALA A 106 11.13 -11.99 10.17
CA ALA A 106 9.95 -11.64 9.40
C ALA A 106 9.65 -10.13 9.43
N ILE A 107 9.72 -9.51 10.61
CA ILE A 107 9.55 -8.06 10.77
C ILE A 107 10.64 -7.29 10.01
N SER A 108 11.88 -7.77 10.02
CA SER A 108 12.97 -7.13 9.29
C SER A 108 12.76 -7.16 7.78
N GLU A 109 12.29 -8.28 7.23
CA GLU A 109 11.96 -8.36 5.80
C GLU A 109 10.76 -7.48 5.45
N LEU A 110 9.70 -7.49 6.27
CA LEU A 110 8.57 -6.60 6.09
C LEU A 110 9.00 -5.13 6.11
N ALA A 111 9.88 -4.74 7.04
CA ALA A 111 10.37 -3.37 7.14
C ALA A 111 11.08 -2.92 5.86
N LYS A 112 11.90 -3.79 5.25
CA LYS A 112 12.53 -3.52 3.94
C LYS A 112 11.49 -3.36 2.84
N GLU A 113 10.49 -4.23 2.79
CA GLU A 113 9.41 -4.16 1.79
C GLU A 113 8.60 -2.86 1.91
N LEU A 114 8.25 -2.45 3.12
CA LEU A 114 7.48 -1.22 3.38
C LEU A 114 8.27 0.02 2.97
N LEU A 115 9.54 0.12 3.36
CA LEU A 115 10.41 1.24 2.97
C LEU A 115 10.66 1.26 1.46
N ALA A 116 10.85 0.09 0.84
CA ALA A 116 10.99 -0.01 -0.61
C ALA A 116 9.71 0.46 -1.32
N ALA A 117 8.53 0.12 -0.81
CA ALA A 117 7.25 0.60 -1.34
C ALA A 117 7.10 2.13 -1.20
N GLN A 118 7.48 2.71 -0.06
CA GLN A 118 7.51 4.18 0.13
C GLN A 118 8.46 4.86 -0.86
N SER A 119 9.69 4.34 -1.00
CA SER A 119 10.65 4.90 -1.95
C SER A 119 10.22 4.70 -3.40
N SER A 120 9.47 3.64 -3.72
CA SER A 120 8.92 3.43 -5.06
C SER A 120 7.82 4.44 -5.34
N LEU A 121 6.94 4.72 -4.38
CA LEU A 121 5.90 5.73 -4.52
C LEU A 121 6.50 7.12 -4.73
N SER A 122 7.51 7.51 -3.96
CA SER A 122 8.13 8.84 -4.06
C SER A 122 8.75 9.13 -5.42
N LYS A 123 9.20 8.08 -6.11
CA LYS A 123 9.81 8.13 -7.45
C LYS A 123 8.82 7.76 -8.56
N SER A 124 7.58 7.40 -8.22
CA SER A 124 6.61 6.91 -9.19
C SER A 124 6.06 8.03 -10.07
N ASP A 125 5.84 7.71 -11.35
CA ASP A 125 5.02 8.54 -12.23
C ASP A 125 3.57 8.05 -12.15
N PHE A 126 2.71 8.87 -11.54
CA PHE A 126 1.30 8.52 -11.38
C PHE A 126 0.61 8.25 -12.73
N MET A 127 0.92 8.99 -13.79
CA MET A 127 0.28 8.78 -15.09
C MET A 127 0.65 7.41 -15.67
N VAL A 128 1.91 6.99 -15.49
CA VAL A 128 2.38 5.67 -15.94
C VAL A 128 1.67 4.57 -15.14
N ALA A 129 1.65 4.68 -13.81
CA ALA A 129 0.99 3.70 -12.94
C ALA A 129 -0.52 3.63 -13.21
N ALA A 130 -1.19 4.77 -13.36
CA ALA A 130 -2.61 4.81 -13.67
C ALA A 130 -2.93 4.25 -15.07
N THR A 131 -2.08 4.52 -16.06
CA THR A 131 -2.25 3.92 -17.40
C THR A 131 -2.08 2.41 -17.33
N LYS A 132 -1.06 1.94 -16.59
CA LYS A 132 -0.84 0.50 -16.35
C LYS A 132 -2.06 -0.13 -15.68
N PHE A 133 -2.57 0.48 -14.61
CA PHE A 133 -3.78 0.03 -13.92
C PHE A 133 -4.98 -0.13 -14.85
N LEU A 134 -5.22 0.87 -15.71
CA LEU A 134 -6.34 0.83 -16.66
C LEU A 134 -6.20 -0.26 -17.73
N SER A 135 -4.97 -0.70 -18.04
CA SER A 135 -4.69 -1.79 -18.98
C SER A 135 -4.52 -3.16 -18.34
N SER A 136 -4.35 -3.23 -17.02
CA SER A 136 -4.12 -4.46 -16.26
C SER A 136 -5.41 -5.04 -15.68
N SER A 137 -5.36 -6.30 -15.26
CA SER A 137 -6.45 -6.90 -14.49
C SER A 137 -6.46 -6.36 -13.06
N ILE A 138 -7.60 -6.54 -12.38
CA ILE A 138 -7.80 -6.10 -11.00
C ILE A 138 -6.98 -6.99 -10.08
N GLU A 139 -6.92 -8.28 -10.41
CA GLU A 139 -6.11 -9.29 -9.74
C GLU A 139 -4.63 -8.88 -9.75
N GLU A 140 -4.09 -8.54 -10.91
CA GLU A 140 -2.71 -8.09 -11.06
C GLU A 140 -2.44 -6.82 -10.23
N SER A 141 -3.38 -5.88 -10.25
CA SER A 141 -3.24 -4.61 -9.55
C SER A 141 -3.30 -4.76 -8.02
N ILE A 142 -4.08 -5.70 -7.50
CA ILE A 142 -4.15 -6.04 -6.06
C ILE A 142 -2.89 -6.77 -5.61
N GLU A 143 -2.38 -7.70 -6.41
CA GLU A 143 -1.20 -8.52 -6.07
C GLU A 143 0.13 -7.82 -6.38
N SER A 144 0.09 -6.70 -7.09
CA SER A 144 1.25 -5.90 -7.42
C SER A 144 2.07 -5.50 -6.18
N LYS A 145 3.39 -5.39 -6.37
CA LYS A 145 4.32 -4.77 -5.41
C LYS A 145 4.23 -3.25 -5.41
N ASP A 146 3.67 -2.67 -6.46
CA ASP A 146 3.46 -1.23 -6.57
C ASP A 146 2.28 -0.80 -5.68
N MET A 147 2.60 0.01 -4.68
CA MET A 147 1.63 0.54 -3.73
C MET A 147 0.52 1.36 -4.40
N LEU A 148 0.84 2.11 -5.46
CA LEU A 148 -0.14 2.95 -6.15
C LEU A 148 -1.15 2.07 -6.92
N LEU A 149 -0.68 0.98 -7.55
CA LEU A 149 -1.57 0.01 -8.20
C LEU A 149 -2.52 -0.65 -7.18
N ASN A 150 -2.01 -1.01 -6.00
CA ASN A 150 -2.86 -1.56 -4.94
C ASN A 150 -3.93 -0.56 -4.51
N ILE A 151 -3.56 0.70 -4.27
CA ILE A 151 -4.48 1.76 -3.87
C ILE A 151 -5.57 1.99 -4.93
N LEU A 152 -5.19 2.10 -6.21
CA LEU A 152 -6.15 2.25 -7.31
C LEU A 152 -7.12 1.07 -7.38
N ALA A 153 -6.63 -0.15 -7.20
CA ALA A 153 -7.46 -1.35 -7.21
C ALA A 153 -8.46 -1.39 -6.04
N LEU A 154 -8.07 -0.94 -4.84
CA LEU A 154 -8.96 -0.90 -3.67
C LEU A 154 -10.14 0.07 -3.83
N MET A 155 -9.94 1.15 -4.57
CA MET A 155 -10.98 2.14 -4.85
C MET A 155 -11.89 1.76 -6.03
N ASP A 156 -11.53 0.69 -6.76
CA ASP A 156 -12.23 0.27 -7.96
C ASP A 156 -13.59 -0.37 -7.64
N ARG A 157 -14.62 -0.01 -8.42
CA ARG A 157 -15.98 -0.54 -8.33
C ARG A 157 -16.09 -2.05 -8.57
N ARG A 158 -15.12 -2.63 -9.29
CA ARG A 158 -15.04 -4.07 -9.59
C ARG A 158 -14.62 -4.89 -8.36
N VAL A 159 -14.11 -4.23 -7.31
CA VAL A 159 -13.76 -4.86 -6.04
C VAL A 159 -14.91 -4.73 -5.04
N GLY A 160 -15.63 -5.85 -4.83
CA GLY A 160 -16.75 -5.94 -3.91
C GLY A 160 -16.39 -6.33 -2.46
N LYS A 161 -17.34 -6.18 -1.53
CA LYS A 161 -17.18 -6.43 -0.08
C LYS A 161 -16.58 -7.79 0.25
N LYS A 162 -17.12 -8.88 -0.33
CA LYS A 162 -16.63 -10.25 -0.10
C LYS A 162 -15.14 -10.39 -0.47
N ARG A 163 -14.75 -9.79 -1.60
CA ARG A 163 -13.37 -9.84 -2.07
C ARG A 163 -12.44 -9.07 -1.12
N MET A 164 -12.85 -7.88 -0.67
CA MET A 164 -12.12 -7.07 0.31
C MET A 164 -11.89 -7.82 1.61
N LEU A 165 -12.94 -8.46 2.16
CA LEU A 165 -12.81 -9.23 3.40
C LEU A 165 -11.84 -10.41 3.25
N ASN A 166 -11.82 -11.08 2.10
CA ASN A 166 -10.89 -12.19 1.84
C ASN A 166 -9.42 -11.76 1.76
N MET A 167 -9.12 -10.49 1.51
CA MET A 167 -7.75 -9.96 1.43
C MET A 167 -7.31 -9.18 2.67
N SER A 168 -8.13 -9.12 3.72
CA SER A 168 -7.85 -8.33 4.93
C SER A 168 -6.49 -8.64 5.54
N ASP A 169 -6.13 -9.91 5.64
CA ASP A 169 -4.89 -10.32 6.32
C ASP A 169 -3.66 -9.98 5.48
N LYS A 170 -3.76 -10.04 4.15
CA LYS A 170 -2.70 -9.58 3.24
C LYS A 170 -2.51 -8.06 3.33
N ILE A 171 -3.60 -7.31 3.50
CA ILE A 171 -3.54 -5.84 3.53
C ILE A 171 -3.00 -5.31 4.85
N LYS A 172 -3.27 -5.98 5.98
CA LYS A 172 -2.65 -5.64 7.28
C LYS A 172 -1.12 -5.64 7.24
N LEU A 173 -0.53 -6.42 6.33
CA LEU A 173 0.93 -6.47 6.12
C LEU A 173 1.41 -5.48 5.04
N LYS A 174 0.51 -4.78 4.34
CA LYS A 174 0.89 -3.74 3.36
C LYS A 174 1.17 -2.41 4.07
N HIS A 175 1.73 -1.46 3.32
CA HIS A 175 2.01 -0.12 3.84
C HIS A 175 0.75 0.58 4.38
N PRO A 176 0.84 1.38 5.47
CA PRO A 176 -0.31 2.09 6.05
C PRO A 176 -1.15 2.89 5.06
N ALA A 177 -0.55 3.38 3.97
CA ALA A 177 -1.30 4.04 2.89
C ALA A 177 -2.30 3.09 2.21
N VAL A 178 -1.90 1.85 1.91
CA VAL A 178 -2.79 0.82 1.34
C VAL A 178 -3.89 0.47 2.35
N GLN A 179 -3.52 0.32 3.62
CA GLN A 179 -4.47 0.04 4.71
C GLN A 179 -5.50 1.16 4.84
N TYR A 180 -5.09 2.43 4.75
CA TYR A 180 -6.00 3.56 4.80
C TYR A 180 -7.10 3.49 3.71
N PHE A 181 -6.72 3.24 2.46
CA PHE A 181 -7.69 3.14 1.36
C PHE A 181 -8.56 1.88 1.46
N PHE A 182 -8.04 0.81 2.06
CA PHE A 182 -8.81 -0.38 2.39
C PHE A 182 -9.89 -0.09 3.42
N GLU A 183 -9.54 0.56 4.53
CA GLU A 183 -10.48 0.95 5.59
C GLU A 183 -11.49 1.99 5.10
N LEU A 184 -11.05 2.99 4.32
CA LEU A 184 -11.93 3.94 3.66
C LEU A 184 -12.99 3.22 2.83
N ARG A 185 -12.59 2.19 2.08
CA ARG A 185 -13.51 1.42 1.26
C ARG A 185 -14.42 0.53 2.12
N LEU A 186 -13.90 -0.11 3.17
CA LEU A 186 -14.71 -0.92 4.09
C LEU A 186 -15.80 -0.12 4.78
N GLY A 187 -15.48 1.11 5.24
CA GLY A 187 -16.45 2.02 5.86
C GLY A 187 -17.54 2.56 4.91
N THR A 188 -17.49 2.20 3.62
CA THR A 188 -18.52 2.57 2.64
C THR A 188 -19.47 1.44 2.26
N PHE A 189 -19.27 0.22 2.78
CA PHE A 189 -20.15 -0.94 2.54
C PHE A 189 -21.25 -1.12 3.61
#